data_AF-A0A4P5VXE2-F1
#
_entry.id   AF-A0A4P5VXE2-F1
#
_cell.length_a   1.000
_cell.length_b   1.000
_cell.length_c   1.000
_cell.angle_alpha   90.00
_cell.angle_beta   90.00
_cell.angle_gamma   90.00
#
_symmetry.space_group_name_H-M   'P 1'
#
loop_
_entity.id
_entity.type
_entity.pdbx_description
1 polymer ?
#
loop_
_entity_poly.entity_id
_entity_poly.type
_entity_poly.pdbx_seq_one_letter_code
_entity_poly.pdbx_strand_id
1 'polypeptide(L)'
;MTFNLKDFPVSVLEPRGVVALHPDEFVLERIADGLERIHAALAKQAAGLTRPPGTVLDVLARLQDCGLPRSVARLRAEMGALS
;
A
#
# COMPACT_ATOMS: atom_id res chain seq x y z
N MET A 1 -6.14 0.58 8.31
CA MET A 1 -4.78 0.36 8.87
C MET A 1 -4.82 0.67 10.35
N THR A 2 -4.34 -0.23 11.20
CA THR A 2 -4.15 0.11 12.61
C THR A 2 -2.72 0.57 12.80
N PHE A 3 -2.53 1.87 13.04
CA PHE A 3 -1.27 2.41 13.52
C PHE A 3 -1.10 2.00 15.00
N ASN A 4 -1.00 0.70 15.26
CA ASN A 4 -0.94 0.15 16.62
C ASN A 4 0.47 0.29 17.24
N LEU A 5 1.15 1.40 16.99
CA LEU A 5 2.39 1.73 17.71
C LEU A 5 2.17 1.83 19.23
N LYS A 6 0.92 2.08 19.66
CA LYS A 6 0.48 1.99 21.06
C LYS A 6 0.62 0.57 21.63
N ASP A 7 0.30 -0.46 20.84
CA ASP A 7 0.34 -1.86 21.29
C ASP A 7 1.72 -2.50 21.06
N PHE A 8 2.57 -1.85 20.26
CA PHE A 8 3.92 -2.30 19.94
C PHE A 8 4.97 -1.19 20.16
N PRO A 9 5.15 -0.73 21.42
CA PRO A 9 6.15 0.29 21.73
C PRO A 9 7.57 -0.21 21.45
N VAL A 10 8.45 0.71 21.04
CA VAL A 10 9.85 0.43 20.65
C VAL A 10 10.60 -0.36 21.73
N SER A 11 10.35 -0.08 23.00
CA SER A 11 10.95 -0.77 24.14
C SER A 11 10.62 -2.27 24.23
N VAL A 12 9.54 -2.73 23.59
CA VAL A 12 9.15 -4.15 23.50
C VAL A 12 9.68 -4.80 22.22
N LEU A 13 10.01 -4.01 21.21
CA LEU A 13 10.48 -4.45 19.90
C LEU A 13 12.01 -4.61 19.85
N GLU A 14 12.75 -3.71 20.48
CA GLU A 14 14.23 -3.73 20.52
C GLU A 14 14.83 -5.04 21.06
N PRO A 15 14.31 -5.64 22.16
CA PRO A 15 14.86 -6.91 22.66
C PRO A 15 14.64 -8.10 21.72
N ARG A 16 13.74 -7.97 20.73
CA ARG A 16 13.40 -9.02 19.75
C ARG A 16 13.99 -8.78 18.37
N GLY A 17 14.72 -7.67 18.17
CA GLY A 17 15.33 -7.32 16.90
C GLY A 17 14.34 -6.97 15.78
N VAL A 18 13.12 -6.54 16.12
CA VAL A 18 12.07 -6.20 15.14
C VAL A 18 11.94 -4.68 15.06
N VAL A 19 11.86 -4.13 13.85
CA VAL A 19 11.58 -2.70 13.62
C VAL A 19 10.15 -2.55 13.13
N ALA A 20 9.40 -1.61 13.70
CA ALA A 20 8.08 -1.25 13.18
C ALA A 20 8.25 -0.59 11.81
N LEU A 21 7.92 -1.33 10.74
CA LEU A 21 7.96 -0.79 9.39
C LEU A 21 6.68 0.00 9.12
N HIS A 22 6.82 1.26 8.71
CA HIS A 22 5.68 2.07 8.30
C HIS A 22 4.99 1.39 7.10
N PRO A 23 3.65 1.26 7.10
CA PRO A 23 2.94 0.53 6.06
C PRO A 23 3.20 1.07 4.64
N ASP A 24 3.34 2.39 4.49
CA ASP A 24 3.69 2.99 3.20
C ASP A 24 5.09 2.59 2.73
N GLU A 25 6.05 2.43 3.66
CA GLU A 25 7.41 1.97 3.32
C GLU A 25 7.40 0.50 2.90
N PHE A 26 6.65 -0.34 3.62
CA PHE A 26 6.45 -1.73 3.26
C PHE A 26 5.89 -1.89 1.84
N VAL A 27 4.87 -1.11 1.48
CA VAL A 27 4.25 -1.20 0.15
C VAL A 27 5.18 -0.66 -0.93
N LEU A 28 5.96 0.39 -0.67
CA LEU A 28 6.99 0.88 -1.60
C LEU A 28 8.03 -0.19 -1.94
N GLU A 29 8.52 -0.93 -0.95
CA GLU A 29 9.43 -2.04 -1.21
C GLU A 29 8.78 -3.12 -2.09
N ARG A 30 7.51 -3.47 -1.83
CA ARG A 30 6.81 -4.47 -2.66
C ARG A 30 6.60 -4.01 -4.10
N ILE A 31 6.43 -2.70 -4.32
CA ILE A 31 6.39 -2.11 -5.67
C ILE A 31 7.74 -2.28 -6.35
N ALA A 32 8.85 -2.02 -5.65
CA ALA A 32 10.20 -2.19 -6.17
C ALA A 32 10.51 -3.67 -6.50
N ASP A 33 10.02 -4.62 -5.69
CA ASP A 33 10.24 -6.05 -5.89
C ASP A 33 9.50 -6.66 -7.08
N GLY A 34 8.45 -6.00 -7.58
CA GLY A 34 7.70 -6.51 -8.74
C GLY A 34 6.39 -5.81 -9.01
N LEU A 35 6.44 -4.83 -9.91
CA LEU A 35 5.32 -4.00 -10.31
C LEU A 35 4.15 -4.78 -10.93
N GLU A 36 4.43 -5.82 -11.73
CA GLU A 36 3.41 -6.68 -12.36
C GLU A 36 2.46 -7.31 -11.32
N ARG A 37 3.01 -7.80 -10.20
CA ARG A 37 2.21 -8.39 -9.13
C ARG A 37 1.33 -7.35 -8.44
N ILE A 38 1.82 -6.12 -8.32
CA ILE A 38 1.04 -5.01 -7.76
C ILE A 38 -0.11 -4.62 -8.71
N HIS A 39 0.14 -4.54 -10.01
CA HIS A 39 -0.93 -4.27 -10.98
C HIS A 39 -2.02 -5.34 -10.96
N ALA A 40 -1.63 -6.62 -10.94
CA ALA A 40 -2.59 -7.73 -10.83
C ALA A 40 -3.43 -7.65 -9.54
N ALA A 41 -2.79 -7.31 -8.41
CA ALA A 41 -3.48 -7.14 -7.13
C ALA A 41 -4.48 -5.97 -7.17
N LEU A 42 -4.09 -4.82 -7.74
CA LEU A 42 -4.95 -3.66 -7.90
C LEU A 42 -6.15 -3.95 -8.80
N ALA A 43 -5.93 -4.62 -9.94
CA ALA A 43 -6.99 -5.02 -10.86
C ALA A 43 -7.98 -5.98 -10.19
N LYS A 44 -7.48 -6.96 -9.43
CA LYS A 44 -8.32 -7.89 -8.65
C LYS A 44 -9.13 -7.16 -7.58
N GLN A 45 -8.52 -6.22 -6.87
CA GLN A 45 -9.23 -5.41 -5.86
C GLN A 45 -10.33 -4.58 -6.51
N ALA A 46 -10.05 -3.90 -7.63
CA ALA A 46 -11.05 -3.12 -8.36
C ALA A 46 -12.23 -4.01 -8.81
N ALA A 47 -11.94 -5.17 -9.40
CA ALA A 47 -12.97 -6.14 -9.81
C ALA A 47 -13.83 -6.66 -8.65
N GLY A 48 -13.28 -6.71 -7.43
CA GLY A 48 -14.01 -7.11 -6.22
C GLY A 48 -14.93 -6.01 -5.66
N LEU A 49 -14.73 -4.75 -6.03
CA LEU A 49 -15.62 -3.65 -5.67
C LEU A 49 -16.86 -3.74 -6.55
N THR A 50 -17.95 -4.26 -6.01
CA THR A 50 -19.20 -4.49 -6.75
C THR A 50 -20.32 -3.52 -6.36
N ARG A 51 -20.16 -2.77 -5.27
CA ARG A 51 -21.19 -1.88 -4.71
C ARG A 51 -20.57 -0.62 -4.06
N PRO A 52 -20.33 0.45 -4.83
CA PRO A 52 -20.44 0.55 -6.29
C PRO A 52 -19.30 -0.20 -7.02
N PRO A 53 -19.48 -0.56 -8.31
CA PRO A 53 -18.37 -0.96 -9.18
C PRO A 53 -17.22 0.04 -9.11
N GLY A 54 -16.00 -0.43 -8.89
CA GLY A 54 -14.82 0.42 -8.72
C GLY A 54 -13.75 0.19 -9.78
N THR A 55 -12.92 1.20 -9.99
CA THR A 55 -11.75 1.18 -10.86
C THR A 55 -10.45 1.04 -10.05
N VAL A 56 -9.33 0.79 -10.74
CA VAL A 56 -8.00 0.85 -10.10
C VAL A 56 -7.75 2.23 -9.48
N LEU A 57 -8.24 3.31 -10.09
CA LEU A 57 -8.10 4.66 -9.55
C LEU A 57 -8.86 4.84 -8.23
N ASP A 58 -10.04 4.22 -8.10
CA ASP A 58 -10.81 4.23 -6.85
C ASP A 58 -10.10 3.47 -5.73
N VAL A 59 -9.44 2.35 -6.08
CA VAL A 59 -8.59 1.61 -5.13
C VAL A 59 -7.42 2.50 -4.68
N LEU A 60 -6.73 3.17 -5.61
CA LEU A 60 -5.62 4.07 -5.28
C LEU A 60 -6.07 5.24 -4.39
N ALA A 61 -7.23 5.83 -4.64
CA ALA A 61 -7.77 6.89 -3.80
C ALA A 61 -7.97 6.42 -2.35
N ARG A 62 -8.57 5.23 -2.17
CA ARG A 62 -8.77 4.65 -0.82
C ARG A 62 -7.46 4.28 -0.13
N LEU A 63 -6.46 3.80 -0.88
CA LEU A 63 -5.12 3.56 -0.33
C LEU A 63 -4.47 4.87 0.11
N GLN A 64 -4.65 5.96 -0.63
CA GLN A 64 -4.16 7.28 -0.22
C GLN A 64 -4.80 7.70 1.11
N ASP A 65 -6.13 7.57 1.23
CA ASP A 65 -6.87 7.89 2.46
C ASP A 65 -6.49 6.98 3.64
N CYS A 66 -5.98 5.78 3.37
CA CYS A 66 -5.48 4.84 4.37
C CYS A 66 -4.05 5.15 4.85
N GLY A 67 -3.42 6.23 4.37
CA GLY A 67 -2.07 6.62 4.77
C GLY A 67 -0.95 5.98 3.94
N LEU A 68 -1.22 5.66 2.66
CA LEU A 68 -0.21 5.20 1.70
C LEU A 68 0.09 6.22 0.57
N PRO A 69 0.27 7.52 0.87
CA PRO A 69 0.39 8.54 -0.16
C PRO A 69 1.62 8.37 -1.05
N ARG A 70 2.77 7.89 -0.53
CA ARG A 70 3.99 7.73 -1.33
C ARG A 70 3.84 6.55 -2.29
N SER A 71 3.29 5.43 -1.82
CA SER A 71 2.99 4.27 -2.67
C SER A 71 2.03 4.64 -3.80
N VAL A 72 0.98 5.41 -3.51
CA VAL A 72 0.02 5.86 -4.52
C VAL A 72 0.68 6.78 -5.55
N ALA A 73 1.52 7.73 -5.12
CA ALA A 73 2.26 8.60 -6.02
C ALA A 73 3.18 7.80 -6.96
N ARG A 74 3.91 6.82 -6.42
CA ARG A 74 4.78 5.92 -7.20
C ARG A 74 4.00 5.15 -8.26
N LEU A 75 2.86 4.57 -7.89
CA LEU A 75 2.01 3.78 -8.79
C LEU A 75 1.39 4.64 -9.90
N ARG A 76 0.97 5.87 -9.59
CA ARG A 76 0.48 6.81 -10.61
C ARG A 76 1.56 7.19 -11.62
N ALA A 77 2.79 7.42 -11.15
CA ALA A 77 3.92 7.73 -12.02
C ALA A 77 4.23 6.58 -13.00
N GLU A 78 4.21 5.33 -12.52
CA GLU A 78 4.41 4.15 -13.38
C GLU A 78 3.30 4.00 -14.43
N MET A 79 2.04 4.17 -14.04
CA MET A 79 0.90 4.08 -14.98
C MET A 79 0.97 5.16 -16.07
N GLY A 80 1.44 6.36 -15.73
CA GLY A 80 1.64 7.44 -16.70
C GLY A 80 2.85 7.25 -17.61
N ALA A 81 3.87 6.50 -17.16
CA ALA A 81 5.04 6.17 -17.97
C ALA A 81 4.78 5.03 -18.99
N LEU A 82 3.71 4.26 -18.79
CA LEU A 82 3.24 3.18 -19.67
C LEU A 82 2.28 3.66 -20.77
N SER A 83 2.07 4.99 -20.90
CA SER A 83 1.19 5.66 -21.88
C SER A 83 1.99 6.18 -23.08
#